data_AF-K9YW84-F1
#
_entry.id   AF-K9YW84-F1
#
_cell.length_a   1.000
_cell.length_b   1.000
_cell.length_c   1.000
_cell.angle_alpha   90.00
_cell.angle_beta   90.00
_cell.angle_gamma   90.00
#
_symmetry.space_group_name_H-M   'P 1'
#
loop_
_entity.id
_entity.type
_entity.pdbx_description
1 polymer ?
#
loop_
_entity_poly.entity_id
_entity_poly.type
_entity_poly.pdbx_seq_one_letter_code
_entity_poly.pdbx_strand_id
1 'polypeptide(L)'
;MDLKPIKTEADYHQALAQIEQLFEVELNTPEGDQLEILTTLVEDYEEKHHPIEFPSPYEAILYHLESRHQPVSRFIEGLKRRGVSDAVIQEALNEVGM
;
A
#
# COMPACT_ATOMS: atom_id res chain seq x y z
N MET A 1 22.34 16.42 -15.95
CA MET A 1 21.18 16.33 -15.05
C MET A 1 21.27 17.47 -14.03
N ASP A 2 20.21 18.24 -13.85
CA ASP A 2 20.14 19.25 -12.79
C ASP A 2 19.46 18.60 -11.58
N LEU A 3 20.27 18.21 -10.60
CA LEU A 3 19.82 17.49 -9.39
C LEU A 3 19.08 18.45 -8.47
N LYS A 4 17.75 18.37 -8.45
CA LYS A 4 16.89 19.14 -7.55
C LYS A 4 16.10 18.22 -6.62
N PRO A 5 15.92 18.60 -5.34
CA PRO A 5 15.02 17.90 -4.43
C PRO A 5 13.56 18.01 -4.90
N ILE A 6 12.75 17.00 -4.61
CA ILE A 6 11.30 17.03 -4.81
C ILE A 6 10.67 17.70 -3.58
N LYS A 7 10.06 18.87 -3.76
CA LYS A 7 9.47 19.65 -2.65
C LYS A 7 7.99 19.96 -2.83
N THR A 8 7.48 19.74 -4.04
CA THR A 8 6.12 20.10 -4.43
C THR A 8 5.52 18.96 -5.23
N GLU A 9 4.19 18.91 -5.27
CA GLU A 9 3.45 17.96 -6.08
C GLU A 9 3.81 18.05 -7.58
N ALA A 10 4.12 19.26 -8.06
CA ALA A 10 4.57 19.47 -9.43
C ALA A 10 5.96 18.85 -9.69
N ASP A 11 6.88 18.95 -8.73
CA ASP A 11 8.19 18.27 -8.83
C ASP A 11 8.02 16.75 -8.81
N TYR A 12 7.10 16.25 -7.98
CA TYR A 12 6.79 14.83 -7.85
C TYR A 12 6.24 14.26 -9.16
N HIS A 13 5.20 14.86 -9.74
CA HIS A 13 4.68 14.42 -11.04
C HIS A 13 5.69 14.56 -12.17
N GLN A 14 6.54 15.58 -12.15
CA GLN A 14 7.62 15.72 -13.13
C GLN A 14 8.64 14.58 -12.99
N ALA A 15 8.98 14.17 -11.77
CA ALA A 15 9.88 13.05 -11.51
C ALA A 15 9.26 11.72 -11.96
N LEU A 16 7.99 11.47 -11.66
CA LEU A 16 7.27 10.29 -12.14
C LEU A 16 7.27 10.19 -13.67
N ALA A 17 6.97 11.29 -14.37
CA ALA A 17 6.99 11.32 -15.83
C ALA A 17 8.39 11.04 -16.42
N GLN A 18 9.47 11.41 -15.73
CA GLN A 18 10.83 11.07 -16.13
C GLN A 18 11.15 9.60 -15.86
N ILE A 19 10.72 9.06 -14.72
CA ILE A 19 10.87 7.64 -14.39
C ILE A 19 10.19 6.77 -15.45
N GLU A 20 8.96 7.13 -15.86
CA GLU A 20 8.24 6.42 -16.93
C GLU A 20 9.03 6.37 -18.25
N GLN A 21 9.74 7.45 -18.60
CA GLN A 21 10.59 7.50 -19.80
C GLN A 21 11.87 6.68 -19.68
N LEU A 22 12.33 6.42 -18.45
CA LEU A 22 13.56 5.71 -18.14
C LEU A 22 13.33 4.24 -17.75
N PHE A 23 12.08 3.76 -17.75
CA PHE A 23 11.73 2.47 -17.14
C PHE A 23 12.42 1.25 -17.77
N GLU A 24 12.81 1.32 -19.04
CA GLU A 24 13.46 0.24 -19.79
C GLU A 24 14.98 0.42 -19.97
N VAL A 25 15.59 1.42 -19.32
CA VAL A 25 17.03 1.70 -19.49
C VAL A 25 17.89 0.62 -18.83
N GLU A 26 19.06 0.37 -19.41
CA GLU A 26 20.00 -0.61 -18.85
C GLU A 26 20.64 -0.09 -17.56
N LEU A 27 20.85 -1.00 -16.60
CA LEU A 27 21.57 -0.72 -15.36
C LEU A 27 23.03 -0.36 -15.65
N ASN A 28 23.64 0.46 -14.77
CA ASN A 28 25.02 0.94 -14.90
C ASN A 28 25.28 1.79 -16.15
N THR A 29 24.24 2.45 -16.65
CA THR A 29 24.34 3.53 -17.65
C THR A 29 24.06 4.87 -16.97
N PRO A 30 24.47 6.02 -17.55
CA PRO A 30 24.10 7.33 -17.01
C PRO A 30 22.59 7.52 -16.84
N GLU A 31 21.79 6.93 -17.74
CA GLU A 31 20.34 6.93 -17.67
C GLU A 31 19.81 6.02 -16.54
N GLY A 32 20.45 4.88 -16.31
CA GLY A 32 20.19 4.00 -15.17
C GLY A 32 20.51 4.67 -13.83
N ASP A 33 21.65 5.36 -13.73
CA ASP A 33 22.02 6.15 -12.55
C ASP A 33 20.99 7.25 -12.30
N GLN A 34 20.48 7.89 -13.36
CA GLN A 34 19.41 8.88 -13.25
C GLN A 34 18.10 8.26 -12.75
N LEU A 35 17.71 7.09 -13.25
CA LEU A 35 16.53 6.36 -12.79
C LEU A 35 16.62 6.02 -11.29
N GLU A 36 17.77 5.52 -10.84
CA GLU A 36 18.02 5.20 -9.43
C GLU A 36 17.86 6.44 -8.54
N ILE A 37 18.45 7.56 -8.94
CA ILE A 37 18.34 8.82 -8.19
C ILE A 37 16.89 9.33 -8.14
N LEU A 38 16.20 9.35 -9.29
CA LEU A 38 14.82 9.83 -9.35
C LEU A 38 13.89 8.98 -8.48
N THR A 39 14.05 7.66 -8.52
CA THR A 39 13.26 6.73 -7.70
C THR A 39 13.50 6.97 -6.22
N THR A 40 14.77 7.12 -5.81
CA THR A 40 15.13 7.44 -4.41
C THR A 40 14.49 8.75 -3.93
N LEU A 41 14.48 9.79 -4.77
CA LEU A 41 13.86 11.08 -4.42
C LEU A 41 12.33 10.99 -4.35
N VAL A 42 11.72 10.20 -5.22
CA VAL A 42 10.29 9.92 -5.22
C VAL A 42 9.87 9.18 -3.95
N GLU A 43 10.61 8.14 -3.56
CA GLU A 43 10.36 7.39 -2.32
C GLU A 43 10.40 8.31 -1.08
N ASP A 44 11.43 9.14 -0.94
CA ASP A 44 11.53 10.10 0.18
C ASP A 44 10.38 11.12 0.22
N TYR A 45 9.86 11.53 -0.95
CA TYR A 45 8.70 12.41 -1.03
C TYR A 45 7.41 11.67 -0.64
N GLU A 46 7.20 10.46 -1.17
CA GLU A 46 6.03 9.62 -0.91
C GLU A 46 5.93 9.23 0.57
N GLU A 47 7.03 8.88 1.23
CA GLU A 47 7.03 8.59 2.68
C GLU A 47 6.45 9.74 3.52
N LYS A 48 6.64 10.99 3.07
CA LYS A 48 6.21 12.20 3.79
C LYS A 48 4.82 12.69 3.40
N HIS A 49 4.41 12.48 2.14
CA HIS A 49 3.19 13.07 1.59
C HIS A 49 2.12 12.04 1.22
N HIS A 50 2.52 10.80 0.95
CA HIS A 50 1.66 9.68 0.58
C HIS A 50 1.95 8.44 1.43
N PRO A 51 1.88 8.53 2.77
CA PRO A 51 2.13 7.39 3.63
C PRO A 51 1.15 6.26 3.32
N ILE A 52 1.66 5.03 3.23
CA ILE A 52 0.82 3.84 3.11
C ILE A 52 0.12 3.63 4.46
N GLU A 53 -1.14 4.06 4.53
CA GLU A 53 -1.97 3.82 5.71
C GLU A 53 -2.30 2.32 5.83
N PHE A 54 -2.34 1.82 7.06
CA PHE A 54 -2.90 0.49 7.30
C PHE A 54 -4.38 0.50 6.96
N PRO A 55 -4.90 -0.57 6.30
CA PRO A 55 -6.33 -0.68 6.10
C PRO A 55 -7.03 -0.67 7.46
N SER A 56 -8.22 -0.08 7.51
CA SER A 56 -9.07 -0.21 8.69
C SER A 56 -9.30 -1.71 9.00
N PRO A 57 -9.56 -2.08 10.26
CA PRO A 57 -9.88 -3.46 10.60
C PRO A 57 -11.01 -4.06 9.74
N TYR A 58 -11.99 -3.24 9.36
CA TYR A 58 -13.06 -3.59 8.42
C TYR A 58 -12.51 -3.96 7.04
N GLU A 59 -11.74 -3.05 6.42
CA GLU A 59 -11.15 -3.28 5.09
C GLU A 59 -10.21 -4.49 5.08
N ALA A 60 -9.46 -4.71 6.16
CA ALA A 60 -8.60 -5.87 6.31
C ALA A 60 -9.40 -7.19 6.35
N ILE A 61 -10.54 -7.21 7.04
CA ILE A 61 -11.43 -8.37 7.10
C ILE A 61 -12.09 -8.60 5.74
N LEU A 62 -12.62 -7.55 5.10
CA LEU A 62 -13.19 -7.65 3.76
C LEU A 62 -12.17 -8.21 2.76
N TYR A 63 -10.97 -7.64 2.71
CA TYR A 63 -9.88 -8.12 1.86
C TYR A 63 -9.55 -9.59 2.13
N HIS A 64 -9.51 -10.00 3.40
CA HIS A 64 -9.27 -11.41 3.75
C HIS A 64 -10.37 -12.34 3.21
N LEU A 65 -11.63 -11.95 3.34
CA LEU A 65 -12.76 -12.74 2.86
C LEU A 65 -12.77 -12.82 1.32
N GLU A 66 -12.57 -11.69 0.65
CA GLU A 66 -12.54 -11.60 -0.82
C GLU A 66 -11.38 -12.38 -1.43
N SER A 67 -10.15 -12.15 -0.97
CA SER A 67 -8.95 -12.83 -1.47
C SER A 67 -9.03 -14.36 -1.35
N ARG A 68 -9.78 -14.85 -0.36
CA ARG A 68 -9.99 -16.28 -0.08
C ARG A 68 -11.27 -16.85 -0.69
N HIS A 69 -12.10 -16.02 -1.34
CA HIS A 69 -13.47 -16.36 -1.74
C HIS A 69 -14.25 -17.04 -0.59
N GLN A 70 -14.01 -16.56 0.64
CA GLN A 70 -14.50 -17.18 1.85
C GLN A 70 -15.80 -16.50 2.30
N PRO A 71 -16.90 -17.24 2.47
CA PRO A 71 -18.11 -16.67 3.04
C PRO A 71 -17.91 -16.32 4.53
N VAL A 72 -18.58 -15.26 4.98
CA VAL A 72 -18.55 -14.79 6.38
C VAL A 72 -18.87 -15.91 7.37
N SER A 73 -19.84 -16.78 7.05
CA SER A 73 -20.21 -17.91 7.91
C SER A 73 -19.03 -18.83 8.23
N ARG A 74 -18.23 -19.18 7.22
CA ARG A 74 -17.04 -20.04 7.38
C ARG A 74 -15.94 -19.34 8.19
N PHE A 75 -15.83 -18.02 8.07
CA PHE A 75 -14.93 -17.21 8.89
C PHE A 75 -15.33 -17.24 10.36
N ILE A 76 -16.60 -16.97 10.66
CA ILE A 76 -17.17 -17.06 12.01
C ILE A 76 -16.99 -18.48 12.59
N GLU A 77 -17.26 -19.54 11.83
CA GLU A 77 -17.01 -20.92 12.25
C GLU A 77 -15.52 -21.20 12.56
N GLY A 78 -14.61 -20.57 11.82
CA GLY A 78 -13.17 -20.61 12.09
C GLY A 78 -12.82 -20.02 13.45
N LEU A 79 -13.42 -18.88 13.81
CA LEU A 79 -13.25 -18.24 15.11
C LEU A 79 -13.80 -19.11 16.25
N LYS A 80 -15.01 -19.65 16.07
CA LYS A 80 -15.62 -20.56 17.05
C LYS A 80 -14.76 -21.79 17.32
N ARG A 81 -14.22 -22.42 16.27
CA ARG A 81 -13.31 -23.58 16.40
C ARG A 81 -12.01 -23.26 17.15
N ARG A 82 -11.60 -22.00 17.17
CA ARG A 82 -10.43 -21.52 17.93
C ARG A 82 -10.79 -21.11 19.37
N GLY A 83 -12.04 -21.30 19.80
CA GLY A 83 -12.51 -20.98 21.15
C GLY A 83 -12.94 -19.54 21.35
N VAL A 84 -13.09 -18.75 20.28
CA VAL A 84 -13.63 -17.38 20.38
C VAL A 84 -15.13 -17.46 20.66
N SER A 85 -15.57 -16.80 21.74
CA SER A 85 -16.98 -16.80 22.16
C SER A 85 -17.86 -15.98 21.22
N ASP A 86 -19.16 -16.29 21.17
CA ASP A 86 -20.13 -15.54 20.39
C ASP A 86 -20.19 -14.06 20.79
N ALA A 87 -20.04 -13.75 22.09
CA ALA A 87 -20.03 -12.38 22.58
C ALA A 87 -18.88 -11.56 21.98
N VAL A 88 -17.67 -12.14 21.96
CA VAL A 88 -16.48 -11.50 21.39
C VAL A 88 -16.58 -11.36 19.88
N ILE A 89 -17.17 -12.34 19.19
CA ILE A 89 -17.42 -12.24 17.75
C ILE A 89 -18.39 -11.10 17.46
N GLN A 90 -19.51 -11.01 18.19
CA GLN A 90 -20.51 -9.95 17.98
C GLN A 90 -19.95 -8.56 18.30
N GLU A 91 -19.18 -8.43 19.38
CA GLU A 91 -18.48 -7.18 19.71
C GLU A 91 -17.54 -6.75 18.59
N ALA A 92 -16.68 -7.66 18.11
CA ALA A 92 -15.74 -7.37 17.03
C ALA A 92 -16.44 -7.03 15.70
N LEU A 93 -17.54 -7.72 15.36
CA LEU A 93 -18.33 -7.43 14.16
C LEU A 93 -18.95 -6.03 14.22
N ASN A 94 -19.51 -5.65 15.38
CA ASN A 94 -20.07 -4.32 15.60
C ASN A 94 -19.01 -3.21 15.51
N GLU A 95 -17.81 -3.43 16.07
CA GLU A 95 -16.70 -2.47 16.00
C GLU A 95 -16.24 -2.20 14.56
N VAL A 96 -16.32 -3.21 13.70
CA VAL A 96 -15.95 -3.09 12.28
C VAL A 96 -17.14 -2.77 11.37
N GLY A 97 -18.34 -2.54 11.90
CA GLY A 97 -19.52 -2.19 11.10
C GLY A 97 -20.06 -3.34 10.22
N MET A 98 -19.86 -4.60 10.64
CA MET A 98 -20.37 -5.80 9.99
C MET A 98 -21.54 -6.45 10.73
#